data_AF-A0A382IKW2-F1
#
_entry.id   AF-A0A382IKW2-F1
#
_cell.length_a   1.000
_cell.length_b   1.000
_cell.length_c   1.000
_cell.angle_alpha   90.00
_cell.angle_beta   90.00
_cell.angle_gamma   90.00
#
_symmetry.space_group_name_H-M   'P 1'
#
loop_
_entity.id
_entity.type
_entity.pdbx_description
1 polymer ?
#
loop_
_entity_poly.entity_id
_entity_poly.type
_entity_poly.pdbx_seq_one_letter_code
_entity_poly.pdbx_strand_id
1 'polypeptide(L)'
;MNSDSRRAFSFLIIAALVAALGPFTRFIAPEVGIYLGTITESVLYGLAILGAAFLLSWTTEAAEVDISKGLAVAVLAFIAVLPEYAVDASITWRAAKDPEIIALAVANMTGANRILIGLAWPMIFFIFWRSLKNRKNSTDITATSVSDQARVLKMPRSTSVELILLLAAVLYSFILPLKGGINLIDTAILFSIFGIYLYIVGRQASESPELIGPAHLI
;
A
#
# COMPACT_ATOMS: atom_id res chain seq x y z
N MET A 1 32.50 -1.75 -1.06
CA MET A 1 31.05 -1.52 -1.24
C MET A 1 30.82 -1.01 -2.66
N ASN A 2 30.12 -1.80 -3.49
CA ASN A 2 29.81 -1.45 -4.90
C ASN A 2 28.91 -0.19 -4.97
N SER A 3 28.88 0.49 -6.12
CA SER A 3 28.08 1.72 -6.32
C SER A 3 26.60 1.55 -5.98
N ASP A 4 26.03 0.40 -6.31
CA ASP A 4 24.61 0.11 -6.10
C ASP A 4 24.29 -0.09 -4.63
N SER A 5 25.21 -0.74 -3.89
CA SER A 5 25.09 -0.90 -2.44
C SER A 5 25.17 0.43 -1.70
N ARG A 6 26.00 1.39 -2.17
CA ARG A 6 26.05 2.75 -1.61
C ARG A 6 24.74 3.51 -1.83
N ARG A 7 24.12 3.38 -3.00
CA ARG A 7 22.83 4.02 -3.32
C ARG A 7 21.70 3.43 -2.48
N ALA A 8 21.61 2.11 -2.39
CA ALA A 8 20.63 1.44 -1.55
C ALA A 8 20.75 1.84 -0.07
N PHE A 9 21.97 1.88 0.46
CA PHE A 9 22.21 2.34 1.83
C PHE A 9 21.82 3.81 2.03
N SER A 10 22.06 4.68 1.05
CA SER A 10 21.63 6.08 1.12
C SER A 10 20.10 6.21 1.16
N PHE A 11 19.35 5.38 0.42
CA PHE A 11 17.89 5.39 0.47
C PHE A 11 17.35 4.93 1.83
N LEU A 12 17.96 3.90 2.43
CA LEU A 12 17.61 3.46 3.78
C LEU A 12 17.84 4.56 4.81
N ILE A 13 18.99 5.23 4.77
CA ILE A 13 19.28 6.35 5.69
C ILE A 13 18.28 7.48 5.48
N ILE A 14 18.01 7.88 4.24
CA ILE A 14 17.08 8.97 3.96
C ILE A 14 15.68 8.62 4.49
N ALA A 15 15.17 7.43 4.19
CA ALA A 15 13.86 7.00 4.68
C ALA A 15 13.82 6.93 6.21
N ALA A 16 14.88 6.46 6.86
CA ALA A 16 15.00 6.44 8.32
C ALA A 16 15.03 7.85 8.93
N LEU A 17 15.78 8.79 8.34
CA LEU A 17 15.81 10.18 8.79
C LEU A 17 14.44 10.86 8.62
N VAL A 18 13.78 10.62 7.48
CA VAL A 18 12.44 11.12 7.22
C VAL A 18 11.42 10.53 8.20
N ALA A 19 11.47 9.23 8.47
CA ALA A 19 10.63 8.57 9.46
C ALA A 19 10.86 9.12 10.88
N ALA A 20 12.12 9.42 11.21
CA ALA A 20 12.50 9.98 12.52
C ALA A 20 11.93 11.38 12.79
N LEU A 21 11.45 12.10 11.75
CA LEU A 21 10.77 13.39 11.93
C LEU A 21 9.55 13.28 12.87
N GLY A 22 8.81 12.16 12.82
CA GLY A 22 7.61 11.96 13.63
C GLY A 22 7.90 11.84 15.13
N PRO A 23 8.76 10.90 15.56
CA PRO A 23 9.20 10.83 16.95
C PRO A 23 9.87 12.12 17.43
N PHE A 24 10.66 12.78 16.57
CA PHE A 24 11.27 14.06 16.90
C PHE A 24 10.22 15.14 17.19
N THR A 25 9.23 15.33 16.31
CA THR A 25 8.18 16.34 16.51
C THR A 25 7.31 16.03 17.72
N ARG A 26 7.01 14.75 17.97
CA ARG A 26 6.11 14.36 19.06
C ARG A 26 6.77 14.41 20.44
N PHE A 27 8.02 13.96 20.55
CA PHE A 27 8.66 13.70 21.84
C PHE A 27 9.84 14.63 22.15
N ILE A 28 10.54 15.16 21.14
CA ILE A 28 11.75 15.97 21.36
C ILE A 28 11.44 17.46 21.26
N ALA A 29 10.74 17.90 20.21
CA ALA A 29 10.45 19.31 19.97
C ALA A 29 9.77 20.03 21.16
N PRO A 30 8.75 19.43 21.84
CA PRO A 30 8.12 20.08 22.99
C PRO A 30 9.06 20.23 24.19
N GLU A 31 9.96 19.27 24.42
CA GLU A 31 10.91 19.27 25.54
C GLU A 31 11.96 20.39 25.41
N VAL A 32 12.29 20.78 24.18
CA VAL A 32 13.21 21.89 23.89
C VAL A 32 12.48 23.22 23.64
N GLY A 33 11.17 23.29 23.90
CA GLY A 33 10.36 24.50 23.77
C GLY A 33 10.04 24.92 22.34
N ILE A 34 10.12 24.00 21.38
CA ILE A 34 9.80 24.25 19.97
C ILE A 34 8.34 23.86 19.70
N TYR A 35 7.52 24.84 19.31
CA TYR A 35 6.15 24.64 18.87
C TYR A 35 6.03 25.01 17.39
N LEU A 36 5.87 24.00 16.53
CA LEU A 36 5.95 24.18 15.07
C LEU A 36 4.61 24.60 14.45
N GLY A 37 3.52 24.55 15.22
CA GLY A 37 2.17 24.85 14.79
C GLY A 37 1.56 23.74 13.94
N THR A 38 0.22 23.73 13.85
CA THR A 38 -0.56 22.61 13.31
C THR A 38 -0.19 22.21 11.89
N ILE A 39 0.02 23.19 11.00
CA ILE A 39 0.32 22.93 9.58
C ILE A 39 1.68 22.25 9.43
N THR A 40 2.71 22.80 10.08
CA THR A 40 4.08 22.27 10.03
C THR A 40 4.13 20.87 10.63
N GLU A 41 3.51 20.67 11.80
CA GLU A 41 3.44 19.35 12.45
C GLU A 41 2.75 18.33 11.56
N SER A 42 1.64 18.70 10.91
CA SER A 42 0.89 17.83 9.99
C SER A 42 1.75 17.41 8.79
N VAL A 43 2.51 18.34 8.20
CA VAL A 43 3.46 18.02 7.12
C VAL A 43 4.56 17.08 7.61
N LEU A 44 5.14 17.33 8.78
CA LEU A 44 6.20 16.51 9.33
C LEU A 44 5.73 15.10 9.69
N TYR A 45 4.53 14.95 10.26
CA TYR A 45 3.93 13.64 10.50
C TYR A 45 3.63 12.92 9.17
N GLY A 46 3.12 13.63 8.17
CA GLY A 46 2.90 13.06 6.83
C GLY A 46 4.19 12.55 6.20
N LEU A 47 5.26 13.33 6.26
CA LEU A 47 6.58 12.90 5.80
C LEU A 47 7.10 11.70 6.59
N ALA A 48 6.95 11.70 7.92
CA ALA A 48 7.36 10.59 8.76
C ALA A 48 6.64 9.29 8.41
N ILE A 49 5.33 9.37 8.16
CA ILE A 49 4.51 8.24 7.70
C ILE A 49 5.01 7.73 6.35
N LEU A 50 5.33 8.61 5.39
CA LEU A 50 5.90 8.21 4.10
C LEU A 50 7.25 7.51 4.27
N GLY A 51 8.16 8.06 5.07
CA GLY A 51 9.45 7.43 5.36
C GLY A 51 9.30 6.03 5.97
N ALA A 52 8.39 5.89 6.93
CA ALA A 52 8.08 4.60 7.55
C ALA A 52 7.48 3.60 6.54
N ALA A 53 6.59 4.05 5.64
CA ALA A 53 5.99 3.21 4.60
C ALA A 53 7.05 2.61 3.67
N PHE A 54 8.04 3.41 3.24
CA PHE A 54 9.15 2.92 2.42
C PHE A 54 10.02 1.89 3.16
N LEU A 55 10.37 2.16 4.42
CA LEU A 55 11.12 1.20 5.23
C LEU A 55 10.36 -0.12 5.38
N LEU A 56 9.08 -0.06 5.72
CA LEU A 56 8.22 -1.24 5.85
C LEU A 56 8.12 -2.02 4.53
N SER A 57 7.99 -1.32 3.40
CA SER A 57 7.95 -1.95 2.08
C SER A 57 9.25 -2.72 1.79
N TRP A 58 10.42 -2.09 2.00
CA TRP A 58 11.70 -2.76 1.75
C TRP A 58 12.00 -3.89 2.73
N THR A 59 11.63 -3.74 4.01
CA THR A 59 11.74 -4.84 4.99
C THR A 59 10.85 -6.02 4.62
N THR A 60 9.63 -5.75 4.12
CA THR A 60 8.71 -6.82 3.72
C THR A 60 9.19 -7.54 2.46
N GLU A 61 9.71 -6.79 1.50
CA GLU A 61 10.30 -7.35 0.28
C GLU A 61 11.54 -8.19 0.59
N ALA A 62 12.39 -7.76 1.54
CA ALA A 62 13.49 -8.59 2.03
C ALA A 62 12.98 -9.88 2.70
N ALA A 63 11.90 -9.80 3.48
CA ALA A 63 11.28 -10.95 4.14
C ALA A 63 10.55 -11.92 3.16
N GLU A 64 10.33 -11.52 1.90
CA GLU A 64 9.71 -12.38 0.88
C GLU A 64 10.53 -13.66 0.62
N VAL A 65 11.85 -13.64 0.86
CA VAL A 65 12.73 -14.81 0.64
C VAL A 65 12.36 -16.02 1.51
N ASP A 66 11.68 -15.80 2.64
CA ASP A 66 11.36 -16.81 3.64
C ASP A 66 9.90 -17.31 3.58
N ILE A 67 9.09 -16.80 2.65
CA ILE A 67 7.63 -17.03 2.60
C ILE A 67 7.18 -17.40 1.17
N SER A 68 6.02 -18.06 0.99
CA SER A 68 5.46 -18.30 -0.36
C SER A 68 5.17 -16.98 -1.08
N LYS A 69 5.56 -16.85 -2.36
CA LYS A 69 5.36 -15.61 -3.17
C LYS A 69 3.93 -15.06 -3.11
N GLY A 70 2.92 -15.93 -3.15
CA GLY A 70 1.52 -15.50 -3.03
C GLY A 70 1.22 -14.80 -1.70
N LEU A 71 1.64 -15.41 -0.58
CA LEU A 71 1.49 -14.81 0.74
C LEU A 71 2.35 -13.55 0.86
N ALA A 72 3.56 -13.55 0.31
CA ALA A 72 4.46 -12.41 0.33
C ALA A 72 3.85 -11.21 -0.40
N VAL A 73 3.28 -11.39 -1.60
CA VAL A 73 2.60 -10.31 -2.34
C VAL A 73 1.40 -9.79 -1.55
N ALA A 74 0.60 -10.66 -0.94
CA ALA A 74 -0.56 -10.23 -0.14
C ALA A 74 -0.13 -9.48 1.13
N VAL A 75 0.91 -9.95 1.83
CA VAL A 75 1.47 -9.31 3.02
C VAL A 75 2.15 -7.99 2.64
N LEU A 76 2.90 -7.95 1.54
CA LEU A 76 3.51 -6.74 1.00
C LEU A 76 2.44 -5.71 0.63
N ALA A 77 1.37 -6.12 -0.04
CA ALA A 77 0.25 -5.24 -0.36
C ALA A 77 -0.43 -4.71 0.90
N PHE A 78 -0.65 -5.56 1.91
CA PHE A 78 -1.22 -5.16 3.20
C PHE A 78 -0.31 -4.18 3.97
N ILE A 79 0.99 -4.48 4.03
CA ILE A 79 1.99 -3.63 4.71
C ILE A 79 2.14 -2.29 4.01
N ALA A 80 2.12 -2.26 2.67
CA ALA A 80 2.20 -1.03 1.90
C ALA A 80 1.08 -0.03 2.22
N VAL A 81 -0.08 -0.51 2.69
CA VAL A 81 -1.22 0.33 3.09
C VAL A 81 -1.40 0.42 4.61
N LEU A 82 -0.50 -0.14 5.43
CA LEU A 82 -0.54 0.01 6.89
C LEU A 82 -0.62 1.46 7.39
N PRO A 83 0.09 2.43 6.80
CA PRO A 83 -0.09 3.84 7.12
C PRO A 83 -1.55 4.29 7.16
N GLU A 84 -2.34 3.83 6.19
CA GLU A 84 -3.74 4.19 6.09
C GLU A 84 -4.56 3.55 7.21
N TYR A 85 -4.33 2.27 7.49
CA TYR A 85 -4.95 1.59 8.63
C TYR A 85 -4.60 2.24 9.97
N ALA A 86 -3.37 2.72 10.14
CA ALA A 86 -2.93 3.40 11.35
C ALA A 86 -3.66 4.74 11.54
N VAL A 87 -3.78 5.54 10.48
CA VAL A 87 -4.52 6.81 10.50
C VAL A 87 -6.00 6.54 10.77
N ASP A 88 -6.63 5.62 10.06
CA ASP A 88 -8.06 5.31 10.20
C ASP A 88 -8.39 4.75 11.60
N ALA A 89 -7.54 3.86 12.13
CA ALA A 89 -7.67 3.36 13.50
C ALA A 89 -7.53 4.49 14.54
N SER A 90 -6.62 5.44 14.31
CA SER A 90 -6.44 6.58 15.21
C SER A 90 -7.68 7.50 15.23
N ILE A 91 -8.31 7.74 14.08
CA ILE A 91 -9.54 8.53 13.96
C ILE A 91 -10.69 7.76 14.62
N THR A 92 -10.84 6.47 14.31
CA THR A 92 -11.88 5.61 14.88
C THR A 92 -11.78 5.50 16.40
N TRP A 93 -10.56 5.36 16.94
CA TRP A 93 -10.32 5.33 18.39
C TRP A 93 -10.74 6.63 19.08
N ARG A 94 -10.50 7.77 18.43
CA ARG A 94 -10.95 9.08 18.92
C ARG A 94 -12.47 9.24 18.77
N ALA A 95 -13.04 8.72 17.68
CA ALA A 95 -14.47 8.76 17.41
C ALA A 95 -15.31 7.98 18.45
N ALA A 96 -14.71 6.96 19.08
CA ALA A 96 -15.33 6.26 20.21
C ALA A 96 -15.54 7.17 21.44
N LYS A 97 -14.77 8.27 21.57
CA LYS A 97 -14.87 9.24 22.67
C LYS A 97 -15.56 10.54 22.26
N ASP A 98 -15.48 10.88 20.98
CA ASP A 98 -16.04 12.09 20.39
C ASP A 98 -16.90 11.71 19.16
N PRO A 99 -18.24 11.63 19.33
CA PRO A 99 -19.12 11.24 18.25
C PRO A 99 -19.12 12.18 17.03
N GLU A 100 -18.68 13.44 17.17
CA GLU A 100 -18.68 14.40 16.07
C GLU A 100 -17.73 14.01 14.94
N ILE A 101 -16.68 13.25 15.25
CA ILE A 101 -15.67 12.82 14.27
C ILE A 101 -15.93 11.41 13.70
N ILE A 102 -17.05 10.74 14.04
CA ILE A 102 -17.42 9.43 13.47
C ILE A 102 -17.48 9.50 11.93
N ALA A 103 -18.04 10.59 11.40
CA ALA A 103 -18.12 10.79 9.96
C ALA A 103 -16.74 10.86 9.30
N LEU A 104 -15.70 11.34 10.02
CA LEU A 104 -14.34 11.41 9.50
C LEU A 104 -13.71 10.02 9.31
N ALA A 105 -13.97 9.07 10.21
CA ALA A 105 -13.49 7.69 10.06
C ALA A 105 -14.08 7.05 8.79
N VAL A 106 -15.40 7.14 8.61
CA VAL A 106 -16.06 6.57 7.42
C VAL A 106 -15.64 7.30 6.13
N ALA A 107 -15.46 8.63 6.19
CA ALA A 107 -14.98 9.42 5.06
C ALA A 107 -13.54 9.07 4.67
N ASN A 108 -12.66 8.84 5.65
CA ASN A 108 -11.29 8.41 5.43
C ASN A 108 -11.24 7.02 4.77
N MET A 109 -11.86 6.02 5.40
CA MET A 109 -11.96 4.65 4.89
C MET A 109 -12.53 4.58 3.46
N THR A 110 -13.62 5.31 3.18
CA THR A 110 -14.21 5.32 1.83
C THR A 110 -13.41 6.16 0.83
N GLY A 111 -12.78 7.24 1.29
CA GLY A 111 -11.93 8.13 0.49
C GLY A 111 -10.69 7.40 -0.02
N ALA A 112 -10.00 6.65 0.84
CA ALA A 112 -8.85 5.84 0.46
C ALA A 112 -9.18 4.84 -0.66
N ASN A 113 -10.30 4.10 -0.52
CA ASN A 113 -10.77 3.17 -1.55
C ASN A 113 -11.06 3.88 -2.89
N ARG A 114 -11.65 5.08 -2.85
CA ARG A 114 -11.96 5.87 -4.06
C ARG A 114 -10.70 6.41 -4.73
N ILE A 115 -9.71 6.87 -3.96
CA ILE A 115 -8.44 7.36 -4.52
C ILE A 115 -7.66 6.20 -5.15
N LEU A 116 -7.65 5.03 -4.51
CA LEU A 116 -6.99 3.84 -5.04
C LEU A 116 -7.56 3.48 -6.42
N ILE A 117 -8.86 3.24 -6.51
CA ILE A 117 -9.50 2.78 -7.75
C ILE A 117 -9.67 3.92 -8.77
N GLY A 118 -10.02 5.12 -8.32
CA GLY A 118 -10.35 6.26 -9.18
C GLY A 118 -9.16 7.07 -9.67
N LEU A 119 -8.02 7.05 -8.96
CA LEU A 119 -6.82 7.79 -9.35
C LEU A 119 -5.61 6.88 -9.55
N ALA A 120 -5.27 6.04 -8.56
CA ALA A 120 -4.03 5.26 -8.62
C ALA A 120 -4.03 4.25 -9.77
N TRP A 121 -5.09 3.44 -9.92
CA TRP A 121 -5.18 2.46 -11.02
C TRP A 121 -5.16 3.10 -12.42
N PRO A 122 -5.97 4.14 -12.72
CA PRO A 122 -5.88 4.86 -14.00
C PRO A 122 -4.51 5.48 -14.25
N MET A 123 -3.86 6.00 -13.20
CA MET A 123 -2.51 6.58 -13.31
C MET A 123 -1.48 5.51 -13.69
N ILE A 124 -1.51 4.34 -13.04
CA ILE A 124 -0.63 3.21 -13.36
C ILE A 124 -0.84 2.77 -14.82
N PHE A 125 -2.10 2.65 -15.25
CA PHE A 125 -2.43 2.30 -16.64
C PHE A 125 -1.94 3.37 -17.63
N PHE A 126 -2.09 4.66 -17.29
CA PHE A 126 -1.61 5.76 -18.11
C PHE A 126 -0.09 5.74 -18.27
N ILE A 127 0.65 5.51 -17.18
CA ILE A 127 2.12 5.35 -17.21
C ILE A 127 2.52 4.16 -18.09
N PHE A 128 1.84 3.02 -17.93
CA PHE A 128 2.07 1.83 -18.75
C PHE A 128 1.82 2.12 -20.24
N TRP A 129 0.68 2.73 -20.58
CA TRP A 129 0.34 3.09 -21.95
C TRP A 129 1.35 4.07 -22.57
N ARG A 130 1.78 5.09 -21.82
CA ARG A 130 2.80 6.04 -22.27
C ARG A 130 4.15 5.38 -22.46
N SER A 131 4.54 4.46 -21.56
CA SER A 131 5.78 3.68 -21.68
C SER A 131 5.81 2.85 -22.97
N LEU A 132 4.70 2.20 -23.33
CA LEU A 132 4.57 1.47 -24.60
C LEU A 132 4.67 2.40 -25.83
N LYS A 133 4.07 3.59 -25.77
CA LYS A 133 4.14 4.57 -26.86
C LYS A 133 5.55 5.10 -27.09
N ASN A 134 6.31 5.33 -26.01
CA ASN A 134 7.68 5.81 -26.10
C ASN A 134 8.62 4.75 -26.70
N ARG A 135 8.43 3.46 -26.40
CA ARG A 135 9.20 2.36 -27.00
C ARG A 135 9.01 2.26 -28.52
N LYS A 136 7.84 2.65 -29.03
CA LYS A 136 7.53 2.69 -30.47
C LYS A 136 8.32 3.78 -31.23
N ASN A 137 8.78 4.83 -30.54
CA ASN A 137 9.53 5.93 -31.16
C ASN A 137 11.05 5.72 -31.14
N SER A 138 11.54 4.66 -30.49
CA SER A 138 12.97 4.32 -30.41
C SER A 138 13.39 3.14 -31.30
N THR A 139 12.48 2.58 -32.09
CA THR A 139 12.82 1.56 -33.09
C THR A 139 13.30 2.20 -34.39
N ASP A 140 14.56 2.62 -34.37
CA ASP A 140 15.42 2.48 -35.54
C ASP A 140 16.29 1.24 -35.29
N ILE A 141 16.35 0.38 -36.32
CA ILE A 141 17.22 -0.80 -36.49
C ILE A 141 16.79 -2.12 -35.81
N THR A 142 16.54 -3.08 -36.70
CA THR A 142 16.42 -4.55 -36.53
C THR A 142 15.15 -5.11 -35.90
N ALA A 143 14.20 -5.38 -36.78
CA ALA A 143 13.15 -6.38 -36.61
C ALA A 143 13.74 -7.73 -36.19
N THR A 144 13.44 -8.14 -34.97
CA THR A 144 13.24 -9.55 -34.60
C THR A 144 12.14 -9.60 -33.55
N SER A 145 10.93 -9.92 -34.01
CA SER A 145 9.97 -10.73 -33.25
C SER A 145 9.56 -10.27 -31.85
N VAL A 146 9.38 -8.97 -31.58
CA VAL A 146 8.62 -8.54 -30.39
C VAL A 146 7.14 -8.66 -30.70
N SER A 147 6.66 -9.88 -30.53
CA SER A 147 5.28 -10.35 -30.62
C SER A 147 4.25 -9.33 -30.09
N ASP A 148 3.09 -9.27 -30.76
CA ASP A 148 1.86 -8.59 -30.33
C ASP A 148 1.38 -8.97 -28.89
N GLN A 149 2.03 -9.92 -28.22
CA GLN A 149 1.78 -10.32 -26.83
C GLN A 149 2.21 -9.27 -25.79
N ALA A 150 3.11 -8.35 -26.11
CA ALA A 150 3.51 -7.28 -25.19
C ALA A 150 2.42 -6.19 -24.98
N ARG A 151 1.30 -6.27 -25.72
CA ARG A 151 0.21 -5.27 -25.67
C ARG A 151 -0.99 -5.68 -24.80
N VAL A 152 -1.03 -6.93 -24.34
CA VAL A 152 -2.17 -7.44 -23.56
C VAL A 152 -1.71 -7.74 -22.13
N LEU A 153 -2.24 -7.00 -21.16
CA LEU A 153 -2.05 -7.31 -19.74
C LEU A 153 -2.84 -8.57 -19.41
N LYS A 154 -2.20 -9.74 -19.49
CA LYS A 154 -2.81 -11.01 -19.08
C LYS A 154 -2.75 -11.10 -17.56
N MET A 155 -3.90 -11.05 -16.90
CA MET A 155 -3.97 -11.32 -15.48
C MET A 155 -3.88 -12.83 -15.21
N PRO A 156 -3.10 -13.26 -14.21
CA PRO A 156 -3.06 -14.65 -13.79
C PRO A 156 -4.44 -15.13 -13.33
N ARG A 157 -4.72 -16.44 -13.46
CA ARG A 157 -5.97 -17.04 -12.97
C ARG A 157 -6.16 -16.90 -11.46
N SER A 158 -5.09 -16.72 -10.69
CA SER A 158 -5.16 -16.44 -9.25
C SER A 158 -5.94 -15.15 -8.94
N THR A 159 -5.89 -14.14 -9.82
CA THR A 159 -6.66 -12.89 -9.71
C THR A 159 -8.17 -13.11 -9.69
N SER A 160 -8.67 -14.22 -10.26
CA SER A 160 -10.11 -14.51 -10.24
C SER A 160 -10.63 -14.72 -8.81
N VAL A 161 -9.82 -15.28 -7.91
CA VAL A 161 -10.19 -15.45 -6.50
C VAL A 161 -10.33 -14.08 -5.82
N GLU A 162 -9.40 -13.17 -6.08
CA GLU A 162 -9.43 -11.79 -5.59
C GLU A 162 -10.71 -11.08 -6.02
N LEU A 163 -11.05 -11.17 -7.31
CA LEU A 163 -12.23 -10.52 -7.87
C LEU A 163 -13.54 -11.07 -7.28
N ILE A 164 -13.63 -12.39 -7.06
CA ILE A 164 -14.83 -13.01 -6.47
C ILE A 164 -15.02 -12.58 -5.02
N LEU A 165 -13.96 -12.60 -4.21
CA LEU A 165 -14.04 -12.17 -2.81
C LEU A 165 -14.26 -10.67 -2.67
N LEU A 166 -13.63 -9.88 -3.55
CA LEU A 166 -13.88 -8.45 -3.65
C LEU A 166 -15.34 -8.16 -4.03
N LEU A 167 -15.90 -8.88 -5.01
CA LEU A 167 -17.30 -8.77 -5.38
C LEU A 167 -18.22 -9.12 -4.20
N ALA A 168 -17.92 -10.19 -3.46
CA ALA A 168 -18.68 -10.54 -2.26
C ALA A 168 -18.63 -9.43 -1.20
N ALA A 169 -17.47 -8.83 -0.95
CA ALA A 169 -17.31 -7.71 -0.03
C ALA A 169 -18.07 -6.46 -0.49
N VAL A 170 -18.05 -6.16 -1.79
CA VAL A 170 -18.79 -5.04 -2.39
C VAL A 170 -20.30 -5.25 -2.25
N LEU A 171 -20.79 -6.43 -2.61
CA LEU A 171 -22.21 -6.78 -2.48
C LEU A 171 -22.69 -6.67 -1.02
N TYR A 172 -21.88 -7.15 -0.07
CA TYR A 172 -22.17 -6.99 1.35
C TYR A 172 -22.18 -5.51 1.78
N SER A 173 -21.23 -4.73 1.27
CA SER A 173 -21.10 -3.30 1.61
C SER A 173 -22.30 -2.45 1.17
N PHE A 174 -23.05 -2.84 0.12
CA PHE A 174 -24.30 -2.16 -0.27
C PHE A 174 -25.38 -2.23 0.81
N ILE A 175 -25.31 -3.20 1.72
CA ILE A 175 -26.27 -3.35 2.82
C ILE A 175 -25.96 -2.37 3.97
N LEU A 176 -24.70 -1.94 4.11
CA LEU A 176 -24.28 -1.10 5.25
C LEU A 176 -24.96 0.28 5.28
N PRO A 177 -25.07 1.03 4.16
CA PRO A 177 -25.82 2.28 4.14
C PRO A 177 -27.30 2.11 4.52
N LEU A 178 -27.91 0.97 4.17
CA LEU A 178 -29.31 0.69 4.49
C LEU A 178 -29.51 0.41 5.99
N LYS A 179 -28.50 -0.16 6.66
CA LYS A 179 -28.51 -0.41 8.11
C LYS A 179 -28.26 0.85 8.94
N GLY A 180 -27.66 1.89 8.35
CA GLY A 180 -27.32 3.13 9.04
C GLY A 180 -26.12 3.02 10.00
N GLY A 181 -25.33 1.95 9.91
CA GLY A 181 -24.17 1.73 10.78
C GLY A 181 -23.44 0.42 10.49
N ILE A 182 -22.30 0.23 11.15
CA ILE A 182 -21.48 -0.97 11.09
C ILE A 182 -21.44 -1.59 12.50
N ASN A 183 -21.98 -2.78 12.65
CA ASN A 183 -21.97 -3.51 13.92
C ASN A 183 -20.87 -4.60 13.94
N LEU A 184 -20.70 -5.26 15.08
CA LEU A 184 -19.67 -6.29 15.26
C LEU A 184 -19.83 -7.50 14.32
N ILE A 185 -21.08 -7.84 13.93
CA ILE A 185 -21.35 -8.92 12.98
C ILE A 185 -20.90 -8.50 11.58
N ASP A 186 -21.17 -7.26 11.17
CA ASP A 186 -20.71 -6.71 9.89
C ASP A 186 -19.17 -6.72 9.83
N THR A 187 -18.51 -6.31 10.91
CA THR A 187 -17.05 -6.41 11.06
C THR A 187 -16.57 -7.86 10.92
N ALA A 188 -17.16 -8.80 11.67
CA ALA A 188 -16.77 -10.20 11.63
C ALA A 188 -16.92 -10.80 10.21
N ILE A 189 -17.98 -10.45 9.49
CA ILE A 189 -18.20 -10.91 8.11
C ILE A 189 -17.12 -10.35 7.17
N LEU A 190 -16.86 -9.04 7.20
CA LEU A 190 -15.84 -8.41 6.35
C LEU A 190 -14.44 -8.95 6.65
N PHE A 191 -14.08 -9.10 7.92
CA PHE A 191 -12.82 -9.72 8.34
C PHE A 191 -12.72 -11.18 7.89
N SER A 192 -13.82 -11.93 7.92
CA SER A 192 -13.84 -13.33 7.45
C SER A 192 -13.57 -13.41 5.95
N ILE A 193 -14.16 -12.52 5.14
CA ILE A 193 -13.88 -12.46 3.69
C ILE A 193 -12.39 -12.21 3.44
N PHE A 194 -11.78 -11.26 4.16
CA PHE A 194 -10.35 -10.98 4.06
C PHE A 194 -9.47 -12.14 4.57
N GLY A 195 -9.85 -12.78 5.68
CA GLY A 195 -9.14 -13.96 6.20
C GLY A 195 -9.18 -15.15 5.25
N ILE A 196 -10.33 -15.40 4.60
CA ILE A 196 -10.47 -16.42 3.56
C ILE A 196 -9.56 -16.09 2.36
N TYR A 197 -9.50 -14.82 1.95
CA TYR A 197 -8.58 -14.37 0.90
C TYR A 197 -7.12 -14.72 1.24
N LEU A 198 -6.65 -14.30 2.42
CA LEU A 198 -5.28 -14.58 2.87
C LEU A 198 -4.99 -16.09 2.91
N TYR A 199 -5.94 -16.88 3.39
CA TYR A 199 -5.80 -18.33 3.47
C TYR A 199 -5.67 -18.99 2.09
N ILE A 200 -6.47 -18.58 1.11
CA ILE A 200 -6.43 -19.15 -0.25
C ILE A 200 -5.13 -18.73 -0.96
N VAL A 201 -4.75 -17.46 -0.87
CA VAL A 201 -3.54 -16.94 -1.51
C VAL A 201 -2.27 -17.54 -0.90
N GLY A 202 -2.23 -17.73 0.42
CA GLY A 202 -1.06 -18.29 1.08
C GLY A 202 -0.74 -19.75 0.70
N ARG A 203 -1.70 -20.47 0.10
CA ARG A 203 -1.54 -21.87 -0.35
C ARG A 203 -1.11 -22.01 -1.81
N GLN A 204 -0.93 -20.92 -2.54
CA GLN A 204 -0.48 -20.98 -3.93
C GLN A 204 1.03 -21.27 -4.00
N ALA A 205 1.45 -22.10 -4.96
CA ALA A 205 2.84 -22.56 -5.09
C ALA A 205 3.80 -21.39 -5.38
N SER A 206 4.99 -21.47 -4.78
CA SER A 206 6.01 -20.40 -4.88
C SER A 206 6.83 -20.51 -6.16
N GLU A 207 6.98 -19.40 -6.88
CA GLU A 207 8.06 -19.16 -7.85
C GLU A 207 9.08 -18.18 -7.26
N SER A 208 10.27 -18.06 -7.86
CA SER A 208 11.38 -17.27 -7.32
C SER A 208 11.02 -15.78 -7.13
N PRO A 209 11.48 -15.16 -6.02
CA PRO A 209 11.25 -13.74 -5.74
C PRO A 209 12.09 -12.83 -6.64
N GLU A 210 11.52 -11.68 -7.03
CA GLU A 210 12.22 -10.61 -7.76
C GLU A 210 12.38 -9.42 -6.81
N LEU A 211 13.55 -9.32 -6.16
CA LEU A 211 13.87 -8.23 -5.23
C LEU A 211 14.21 -6.95 -6.00
N ILE A 212 13.77 -5.79 -5.52
CA ILE A 212 14.00 -4.46 -6.09
C ILE A 212 14.63 -3.52 -5.05
N GLY A 213 15.68 -2.79 -5.44
CA GLY A 213 16.21 -1.69 -4.64
C GLY A 213 16.95 -2.14 -3.36
N PRO A 214 16.79 -1.42 -2.22
CA PRO A 214 17.51 -1.72 -0.97
C PRO A 214 17.24 -3.09 -0.36
N ALA A 215 16.15 -3.76 -0.75
CA ALA A 215 15.82 -5.10 -0.28
C ALA A 215 16.93 -6.13 -0.57
N HIS A 216 17.78 -5.90 -1.58
CA HIS A 216 18.95 -6.76 -1.86
C HIS A 216 20.03 -6.76 -0.77
N LEU A 217 20.04 -5.77 0.14
CA LEU A 217 21.08 -5.61 1.15
C LEU A 217 20.66 -6.08 2.55
N ILE A 218 19.37 -6.35 2.75
CA ILE A 218 18.78 -6.80 4.02
C ILE A 218 18.66 -8.31 3.95
#